data_AF-A0A227IZ13-F1
#
_entry.id   AF-A0A227IZ13-F1
#
_cell.length_a   1.000
_cell.length_b   1.000
_cell.length_c   1.000
_cell.angle_alpha   90.00
_cell.angle_beta   90.00
_cell.angle_gamma   90.00
#
_symmetry.space_group_name_H-M   'P 1'
#
loop_
_entity.id
_entity.type
_entity.pdbx_description
1 polymer ?
#
loop_
_entity_poly.entity_id
_entity_poly.type
_entity_poly.pdbx_seq_one_letter_code
_entity_poly.pdbx_strand_id
1 'polypeptide(L)'
;LKRRGTAPLADLIRVHALAIGSRSQNSFDRLDDINDAGILPKGRGMDLRDAMELIYMVRIRHQALDIENGDEPDNNIEPENMSDFE
;
A
#
# COMPACT_ATOMS: atom_id res chain seq x y z
N LEU A 1 2.82 -10.05 4.24
CA LEU A 1 2.35 -8.79 3.62
C LEU A 1 3.37 -8.12 2.68
N LYS A 2 4.61 -7.88 3.12
CA LYS A 2 5.57 -7.05 2.35
C LYS A 2 5.91 -7.58 0.95
N ARG A 3 6.16 -8.89 0.82
CA ARG A 3 6.57 -9.52 -0.46
C ARG A 3 5.46 -9.70 -1.48
N ARG A 4 4.19 -9.72 -1.05
CA ARG A 4 3.03 -10.05 -1.91
C ARG A 4 1.99 -8.93 -2.02
N GLY A 5 2.09 -7.89 -1.18
CA GLY A 5 1.20 -6.73 -1.20
C GLY A 5 1.95 -5.42 -1.36
N THR A 6 2.63 -4.96 -0.31
CA THR A 6 3.19 -3.59 -0.31
C THR A 6 4.33 -3.36 -1.30
N ALA A 7 5.27 -4.30 -1.45
CA ALA A 7 6.37 -4.17 -2.40
C ALA A 7 5.90 -4.12 -3.87
N PRO A 8 5.12 -5.10 -4.38
CA PRO A 8 4.66 -5.04 -5.76
C PRO A 8 3.77 -3.83 -6.05
N LEU A 9 2.94 -3.41 -5.07
CA LEU A 9 2.12 -2.21 -5.22
C LEU A 9 2.96 -0.93 -5.30
N ALA A 10 3.96 -0.80 -4.43
CA ALA A 10 4.89 0.34 -4.46
C ALA A 10 5.69 0.38 -5.77
N ASP A 11 6.09 -0.78 -6.31
CA ASP A 11 6.83 -0.85 -7.57
C ASP A 11 5.95 -0.48 -8.77
N LEU A 12 4.68 -0.92 -8.79
CA LEU A 12 3.70 -0.47 -9.78
C LEU A 12 3.55 1.05 -9.79
N ILE A 13 3.37 1.65 -8.59
CA ILE A 13 3.27 3.10 -8.44
C ILE A 13 4.54 3.80 -8.94
N ARG A 14 5.73 3.28 -8.62
CA ARG A 14 7.00 3.85 -9.10
C ARG A 14 7.14 3.81 -10.61
N VAL A 15 6.73 2.74 -11.26
CA VAL A 15 6.80 2.62 -12.73
C VAL A 15 5.89 3.65 -13.39
N HIS A 16 4.65 3.82 -12.90
CA HIS A 16 3.73 4.82 -13.45
C HIS A 16 4.18 6.26 -13.15
N ALA A 17 4.72 6.51 -11.95
CA ALA A 17 5.28 7.81 -11.59
C ALA A 17 6.50 8.16 -12.46
N LEU A 18 7.34 7.18 -12.80
CA LEU A 18 8.45 7.38 -13.72
C LEU A 18 7.96 7.71 -15.14
N ALA A 19 6.90 7.04 -15.61
CA ALA A 19 6.34 7.25 -16.94
C ALA A 19 5.81 8.69 -17.15
N ILE A 20 5.33 9.34 -16.10
CA ILE A 20 4.87 10.73 -16.12
C ILE A 20 5.91 11.74 -15.63
N GLY A 21 7.13 11.29 -15.30
CA GLY A 21 8.22 12.16 -14.86
C GLY A 21 8.04 12.78 -13.47
N SER A 22 7.24 12.16 -12.60
CA SER A 22 7.06 12.60 -11.21
C SER A 22 8.38 12.54 -10.44
N ARG A 23 8.65 13.58 -9.64
CA ARG A 23 9.79 13.64 -8.71
C ARG A 23 9.41 13.28 -7.28
N SER A 24 8.14 12.95 -7.05
CA SER A 24 7.61 12.63 -5.74
C SER A 24 8.27 11.36 -5.19
N GLN A 25 8.58 11.38 -3.89
CA GLN A 25 9.22 10.27 -3.20
C GLN A 25 8.20 9.40 -2.47
N ASN A 26 7.21 10.03 -1.85
CA ASN A 26 6.07 9.38 -1.20
C ASN A 26 5.17 8.71 -2.24
N SER A 27 4.62 7.54 -1.92
CA SER A 27 3.75 6.80 -2.84
C SER A 27 2.37 7.42 -3.02
N PHE A 28 1.83 8.09 -2.01
CA PHE A 28 0.56 8.82 -2.10
C PHE A 28 0.71 10.04 -3.00
N ASP A 29 1.77 10.84 -2.80
CA ASP A 29 2.08 11.98 -3.68
C ASP A 29 2.28 11.52 -5.14
N ARG A 30 2.96 10.38 -5.35
CA ARG A 30 3.07 9.77 -6.69
C ARG A 30 1.72 9.40 -7.28
N LEU A 31 0.81 8.85 -6.48
CA LEU A 31 -0.54 8.48 -6.94
C LEU A 31 -1.35 9.73 -7.32
N ASP A 32 -1.19 10.83 -6.58
CA ASP A 32 -1.82 12.11 -6.92
C ASP A 32 -1.28 12.63 -8.27
N ASP A 33 0.05 12.64 -8.45
CA ASP A 33 0.66 13.00 -9.74
C ASP A 33 0.17 12.10 -10.91
N ILE A 34 0.05 10.78 -10.67
CA ILE A 34 -0.44 9.81 -11.67
C ILE A 34 -1.91 10.07 -12.02
N ASN A 35 -2.74 10.39 -11.03
CA ASN A 35 -4.16 10.71 -11.23
C ASN A 35 -4.31 11.99 -12.07
N ASP A 36 -3.53 13.03 -11.75
CA ASP A 36 -3.54 14.31 -12.47
C ASP A 36 -3.08 14.16 -13.92
N ALA A 37 -2.09 13.28 -14.17
CA ALA A 37 -1.61 12.99 -15.52
C ALA A 37 -2.60 12.20 -16.39
N GLY A 38 -3.64 11.59 -15.79
CA GLY A 38 -4.71 10.90 -16.53
C GLY A 38 -4.25 9.68 -17.34
N ILE A 39 -3.09 9.08 -17.01
CA ILE A 39 -2.51 7.96 -17.75
C ILE A 39 -3.18 6.61 -17.44
N LEU A 40 -3.92 6.53 -16.33
CA LEU A 40 -4.66 5.35 -15.94
C LEU A 40 -6.15 5.48 -16.33
N PRO A 41 -6.85 4.36 -16.58
CA PRO A 41 -8.30 4.40 -16.73
C PRO A 41 -8.96 5.06 -15.51
N LYS A 42 -10.07 5.76 -15.75
CA LYS A 42 -10.81 6.48 -14.70
C LYS A 42 -11.08 5.57 -13.49
N GLY A 43 -10.78 6.06 -12.30
CA GLY A 43 -10.95 5.33 -11.03
C GLY A 43 -9.77 4.45 -10.63
N ARG A 44 -8.91 4.01 -11.56
CA ARG A 44 -7.85 3.03 -11.26
C ARG A 44 -6.78 3.57 -10.30
N GLY A 45 -6.41 4.84 -10.40
CA GLY A 45 -5.47 5.42 -9.44
C GLY A 45 -6.07 5.61 -8.05
N MET A 46 -7.40 5.76 -7.95
CA MET A 46 -8.13 5.75 -6.67
C MET A 46 -8.18 4.32 -6.10
N ASP A 47 -8.50 3.32 -6.92
CA ASP A 47 -8.44 1.90 -6.50
C ASP A 47 -7.05 1.53 -5.93
N LEU A 48 -5.96 2.02 -6.56
CA LEU A 48 -4.59 1.77 -6.10
C LEU A 48 -4.29 2.47 -4.77
N ARG A 49 -4.84 3.68 -4.57
CA ARG A 49 -4.73 4.41 -3.31
C ARG A 49 -5.44 3.66 -2.18
N ASP A 50 -6.67 3.25 -2.41
CA ASP A 50 -7.50 2.53 -1.44
C ASP A 50 -6.85 1.18 -1.07
N ALA A 51 -6.36 0.44 -2.06
CA ALA A 51 -5.64 -0.81 -1.82
C ALA A 51 -4.36 -0.59 -0.98
N MET A 52 -3.63 0.50 -1.24
CA MET A 52 -2.42 0.82 -0.48
C MET A 52 -2.74 1.16 0.98
N GLU A 53 -3.80 1.95 1.20
CA GLU A 53 -4.28 2.31 2.52
C GLU A 53 -4.74 1.08 3.30
N LEU A 54 -5.55 0.21 2.70
CA LEU A 54 -6.02 -1.03 3.32
C LEU A 54 -4.85 -1.91 3.78
N ILE A 55 -3.90 -2.17 2.88
CA ILE A 55 -2.74 -3.02 3.20
C ILE A 55 -1.90 -2.39 4.32
N TYR A 56 -1.75 -1.06 4.33
CA TYR A 56 -0.99 -0.37 5.39
C TYR A 56 -1.72 -0.40 6.73
N MET A 57 -3.04 -0.21 6.73
CA MET A 57 -3.88 -0.29 7.93
C MET A 57 -3.80 -1.67 8.57
N VAL A 58 -4.01 -2.72 7.78
CA VAL A 58 -3.89 -4.11 8.25
C VAL A 58 -2.51 -4.37 8.85
N ARG A 59 -1.45 -3.90 8.18
CA ARG A 59 -0.08 -4.03 8.69
C ARG A 59 0.10 -3.34 10.04
N ILE A 60 -0.32 -2.09 10.15
CA ILE A 60 -0.11 -1.28 11.35
C ILE A 60 -0.89 -1.89 12.52
N ARG A 61 -2.11 -2.38 12.28
CA ARG A 61 -2.91 -3.07 13.29
C ARG A 61 -2.22 -4.32 13.80
N HIS A 62 -1.72 -5.16 12.91
CA HIS A 62 -1.01 -6.38 13.27
C HIS A 62 0.27 -6.08 14.07
N GLN A 63 1.09 -5.15 13.58
CA GLN A 63 2.30 -4.71 14.28
C GLN A 63 2.00 -4.08 15.65
N ALA A 64 0.86 -3.40 15.80
CA ALA A 64 0.44 -2.87 17.10
C ALA A 64 0.09 -3.99 18.09
N LEU A 65 -0.59 -5.04 17.63
CA LEU A 65 -0.89 -6.22 18.46
C LEU A 65 0.39 -6.95 18.90
N ASP A 66 1.37 -7.12 18.01
CA ASP A 66 2.67 -7.71 18.36
C ASP A 66 3.33 -6.91 19.51
N ILE A 67 3.37 -5.58 19.39
CA ILE A 67 3.93 -4.70 20.42
C ILE A 67 3.18 -4.83 21.75
N GLU A 68 1.84 -4.88 21.71
CA GLU A 68 1.01 -5.04 22.91
C GLU A 68 1.23 -6.39 23.60
N ASN A 69 1.52 -7.44 22.83
CA ASN A 69 1.81 -8.79 23.34
C ASN A 69 3.28 -8.98 23.76
N GLY A 70 4.17 -8.03 23.43
CA GLY A 70 5.61 -8.11 23.70
C GLY A 70 6.39 -8.95 22.68
N ASP A 71 5.79 -9.21 21.53
CA ASP A 71 6.41 -9.89 20.39
C ASP A 71 7.17 -8.88 19.49
N GLU A 72 8.12 -9.38 18.69
CA GLU A 72 8.87 -8.55 17.74
C GLU A 72 8.02 -8.29 16.48
N PRO A 73 7.69 -7.04 16.14
CA PRO A 73 6.80 -6.74 15.02
C PRO A 73 7.40 -7.10 13.67
N ASP A 74 6.63 -7.77 12.81
CA ASP A 74 7.13 -8.22 11.52
C ASP A 74 6.34 -7.69 10.30
N ASN A 75 6.53 -8.30 9.12
CA ASN A 75 5.85 -7.90 7.88
C ASN A 75 4.91 -8.99 7.33
N ASN A 76 4.60 -9.97 8.16
CA ASN A 76 3.63 -11.01 7.94
C ASN A 76 2.32 -10.58 8.57
N ILE A 77 1.28 -11.38 8.38
CA ILE A 77 0.02 -11.25 9.09
C ILE A 77 -0.33 -12.69 9.47
N GLU A 78 -0.83 -12.92 10.69
CA GLU A 78 -1.49 -14.18 11.01
C GLU A 78 -2.92 -14.16 10.44
N PRO A 79 -3.24 -14.99 9.43
CA PRO A 79 -4.58 -15.03 8.85
C PRO A 79 -5.67 -15.36 9.88
N GLU A 80 -5.34 -16.15 10.90
CA GLU A 80 -6.24 -16.48 12.01
C GLU A 80 -6.69 -15.28 12.85
N ASN A 81 -5.94 -14.17 12.81
CA ASN A 81 -6.26 -12.94 13.53
C ASN A 81 -7.02 -11.92 12.64
N MET A 82 -7.34 -12.30 11.41
CA MET A 82 -8.07 -11.47 10.45
C MET A 82 -9.57 -11.82 10.45
N SER A 83 -10.42 -10.81 10.30
CA SER A 83 -11.85 -11.04 10.05
C SER A 83 -12.07 -11.55 8.62
N ASP A 84 -13.21 -12.16 8.30
CA ASP A 84 -13.55 -12.60 6.93
C ASP A 84 -13.51 -11.47 5.87
N PHE A 85 -13.50 -10.21 6.31
CA PHE A 85 -13.46 -9.02 5.46
C PHE A 85 -12.06 -8.41 5.27
N GLU A 86 -11.07 -8.86 6.04
CA GLU A 86 -9.66 -8.43 5.94
C GLU A 86 -8.81 -9.57 5.35
#